data_AF-A0A9E5QLG5-F1
#
_entry.id   AF-A0A9E5QLG5-F1
#
_cell.length_a   1.000
_cell.length_b   1.000
_cell.length_c   1.000
_cell.angle_alpha   90.00
_cell.angle_beta   90.00
_cell.angle_gamma   90.00
#
_symmetry.space_group_name_H-M   'P 1'
#
loop_
_entity.id
_entity.type
_entity.pdbx_description
1 polymer ?
#
loop_
_entity_poly.entity_id
_entity_poly.type
_entity_poly.pdbx_seq_one_letter_code
_entity_poly.pdbx_strand_id
1 'polypeptide(L)'
;MARILARMNASDSLLLPPGPPDPAWVEREYNNRMLVPQHPAYFTRWEKDSEFVRQSLPCRLDLPYGPNPRQRVDLFPAKASERLLVFLHGGYWRGLDKRMFARLAPSWVAEGISVALVNYRLCPAVGIADIVDDAIAALNWIAIHAPVHGAGARRIVVAGHSAGGHLVGAIFAASRECFAFDPARIAGGVPISGLFDFSPMPLFSGNADFRLDAASARALDLHDRRPTIEAPLAVAVGGDESGEFIRQSRLLADRWAPQARGPLVLPGLHHFSVLEALAERGQPLHDATLALF
;
A
#
# COMPACT_ATOMS: atom_id res chain seq x y z
N MET A 1 14.36 36.02 2.50
CA MET A 1 13.12 36.43 3.18
C MET A 1 11.98 35.62 2.56
N ALA A 2 11.63 34.47 3.12
CA ALA A 2 10.72 34.28 4.26
C ALA A 2 9.23 34.34 3.86
N ARG A 3 8.59 33.17 4.02
CA ARG A 3 7.17 32.94 4.36
C ARG A 3 6.11 33.16 3.28
N ILE A 4 5.75 32.05 2.62
CA ILE A 4 4.33 31.66 2.48
C ILE A 4 4.22 30.19 2.94
N LEU A 5 4.49 29.98 4.23
CA LEU A 5 3.90 28.87 4.98
C LEU A 5 2.64 29.46 5.61
N ALA A 6 1.53 29.33 4.89
CA ALA A 6 0.22 29.59 5.47
C ALA A 6 0.02 28.56 6.58
N ARG A 7 0.04 29.07 7.81
CA ARG A 7 -0.26 28.34 9.04
C ARG A 7 -1.67 27.75 8.91
N MET A 8 -1.77 26.47 8.64
CA MET A 8 -2.90 25.68 9.13
C MET A 8 -2.60 25.41 10.60
N ASN A 9 -3.43 25.99 11.48
CA ASN A 9 -3.27 25.89 12.92
C ASN A 9 -3.29 24.41 13.35
N ALA A 10 -2.34 24.05 14.20
CA ALA A 10 -2.25 22.77 14.89
C ALA A 10 -3.33 22.61 16.00
N SER A 11 -4.56 23.06 15.76
CA SER A 11 -5.63 23.08 16.77
C SER A 11 -7.01 22.63 16.27
N ASP A 12 -7.15 22.17 15.03
CA ASP A 12 -8.35 21.40 14.67
C ASP A 12 -8.16 19.99 15.22
N SER A 13 -8.77 19.73 16.38
CA SER A 13 -8.76 18.42 17.02
C SER A 13 -9.38 17.38 16.08
N LEU A 14 -8.51 16.63 15.38
CA LEU A 14 -8.81 15.45 14.56
C LEU A 14 -9.15 14.23 15.44
N LEU A 15 -9.98 14.45 16.45
CA LEU A 15 -10.63 13.37 17.17
C LEU A 15 -11.67 12.75 16.23
N LEU A 16 -11.90 11.44 16.36
CA LEU A 16 -13.14 10.79 15.92
C LEU A 16 -14.33 11.72 16.26
N PRO A 17 -15.42 11.74 15.47
CA PRO A 17 -16.60 12.54 15.79
C PRO A 17 -16.94 12.38 17.29
N PRO A 18 -17.36 13.45 18.00
CA PRO A 18 -17.57 13.37 19.44
C PRO A 18 -18.59 12.27 19.78
N GLY A 19 -18.09 11.14 20.27
CA GLY A 19 -18.84 9.91 20.54
C GLY A 19 -18.13 8.66 20.01
N PRO A 20 -18.50 7.44 20.46
CA PRO A 20 -18.02 6.23 19.81
C PRO A 20 -18.50 6.22 18.34
N PRO A 21 -17.66 5.81 17.37
CA PRO A 21 -18.11 5.72 15.98
C PRO A 21 -19.33 4.81 15.89
N ASP A 22 -20.38 5.27 15.23
CA ASP A 22 -21.55 4.44 14.91
C ASP A 22 -21.34 3.73 13.55
N PRO A 23 -21.97 2.56 13.31
CA PRO A 23 -21.81 1.82 12.08
C PRO A 23 -22.14 2.60 10.79
N ALA A 24 -23.09 3.53 10.85
CA ALA A 24 -23.48 4.31 9.68
C ALA A 24 -22.41 5.36 9.32
N TRP A 25 -21.77 5.97 10.32
CA TRP A 25 -20.61 6.84 10.10
C TRP A 25 -19.44 6.05 9.52
N VAL A 26 -19.11 4.88 10.09
CA VAL A 26 -18.05 4.01 9.57
C VAL A 26 -18.33 3.62 8.12
N GLU A 27 -19.56 3.26 7.79
CA GLU A 27 -19.90 2.90 6.41
C GLU A 27 -19.67 4.06 5.42
N ARG A 28 -20.05 5.29 5.80
CA ARG A 28 -19.84 6.48 4.95
C ARG A 28 -18.36 6.82 4.75
N GLU A 29 -17.55 6.70 5.79
CA GLU A 29 -16.13 7.10 5.75
C GLU A 29 -15.22 6.01 5.15
N TYR A 30 -15.57 4.73 5.29
CA TYR A 30 -14.73 3.62 4.85
C TYR A 30 -15.19 3.01 3.51
N ASN A 31 -16.46 3.15 3.11
CA ASN A 31 -16.91 2.55 1.85
C ASN A 31 -16.52 3.38 0.62
N ASN A 32 -15.29 3.20 0.15
CA ASN A 32 -14.77 3.87 -1.05
C ASN A 32 -15.58 3.59 -2.33
N ARG A 33 -16.28 2.46 -2.42
CA ARG A 33 -17.14 2.15 -3.59
C ARG A 33 -18.44 2.96 -3.57
N MET A 34 -18.93 3.32 -2.39
CA MET A 34 -20.04 4.26 -2.21
C MET A 34 -19.58 5.69 -2.51
N LEU A 35 -18.41 6.08 -2.02
CA LEU A 35 -17.84 7.42 -2.23
C LEU A 35 -17.42 7.69 -3.68
N VAL A 36 -17.02 6.65 -4.42
CA VAL A 36 -16.72 6.73 -5.86
C VAL A 36 -17.57 5.73 -6.64
N PRO A 37 -18.81 6.10 -6.99
CA PRO A 37 -19.72 5.22 -7.74
C PRO A 37 -19.18 4.78 -9.11
N GLN A 38 -18.25 5.54 -9.69
CA GLN A 38 -17.60 5.26 -10.98
C GLN A 38 -16.49 4.21 -10.89
N HIS A 39 -16.22 3.63 -9.71
CA HIS A 39 -15.17 2.62 -9.53
C HIS A 39 -15.21 1.43 -10.51
N PRO A 40 -16.36 0.96 -11.05
CA PRO A 40 -16.33 -0.12 -12.04
C PRO A 40 -15.57 0.28 -13.31
N ALA A 41 -15.68 1.54 -13.75
CA ALA A 41 -14.95 2.05 -14.91
C ALA A 41 -13.43 2.08 -14.66
N TYR A 42 -13.01 2.43 -13.43
CA TYR A 42 -11.60 2.34 -13.03
C TYR A 42 -11.10 0.89 -13.07
N PHE A 43 -11.87 -0.06 -12.54
CA PHE A 43 -11.47 -1.48 -12.53
C PHE A 43 -11.38 -2.03 -13.96
N THR A 44 -12.34 -1.74 -14.83
CA THR A 44 -12.28 -2.12 -16.25
C THR A 44 -11.06 -1.53 -16.94
N ARG A 45 -10.77 -0.24 -16.74
CA ARG A 45 -9.57 0.40 -17.28
C ARG A 45 -8.30 -0.25 -16.76
N TRP A 46 -8.22 -0.51 -15.46
CA TRP A 46 -7.06 -1.14 -14.83
C TRP A 46 -6.77 -2.53 -15.37
N GLU A 47 -7.80 -3.35 -15.55
CA GLU A 47 -7.68 -4.67 -16.16
C GLU A 47 -7.18 -4.58 -17.60
N LYS A 48 -7.81 -3.73 -18.41
CA LYS A 48 -7.46 -3.54 -19.82
C LYS A 48 -6.03 -3.04 -20.00
N ASP A 49 -5.65 -1.98 -19.28
CA ASP A 49 -4.32 -1.38 -19.38
C ASP A 49 -3.25 -2.36 -18.88
N SER A 50 -3.54 -3.10 -17.82
CA SER A 50 -2.61 -4.09 -17.27
C SER A 50 -2.47 -5.33 -18.16
N GLU A 51 -3.54 -5.76 -18.83
CA GLU A 51 -3.47 -6.80 -19.85
C GLU A 51 -2.56 -6.38 -21.00
N PHE A 52 -2.73 -5.16 -21.52
CA PHE A 52 -1.86 -4.61 -22.55
C PHE A 52 -0.38 -4.61 -22.10
N VAL A 53 -0.10 -4.20 -20.86
CA VAL A 53 1.27 -4.20 -20.33
C VAL A 53 1.86 -5.61 -20.24
N ARG A 54 1.11 -6.60 -19.76
CA ARG A 54 1.60 -8.00 -19.70
C ARG A 54 1.91 -8.57 -21.09
N GLN A 55 1.22 -8.12 -22.13
CA GLN A 55 1.48 -8.52 -23.51
C GLN A 55 2.66 -7.76 -24.14
N SER A 56 2.98 -6.57 -23.64
CA SER A 56 3.94 -5.65 -24.28
C SER A 56 5.30 -5.55 -23.59
N LEU A 57 5.37 -5.78 -22.28
CA LEU A 57 6.63 -5.75 -21.52
C LEU A 57 7.16 -7.17 -21.25
N PRO A 58 8.50 -7.35 -21.24
CA PRO A 58 9.11 -8.56 -20.69
C PRO A 58 8.65 -8.75 -19.24
N CYS A 59 8.07 -9.91 -18.96
CA CYS A 59 7.58 -10.25 -17.63
C CYS A 59 7.81 -11.73 -17.29
N ARG A 60 7.68 -12.05 -16.00
CA ARG A 60 7.56 -13.41 -15.47
C ARG A 60 6.32 -13.41 -14.59
N LEU A 61 5.32 -14.18 -14.99
CA LEU A 61 4.00 -14.17 -14.36
C LEU A 61 3.83 -15.38 -13.44
N ASP A 62 3.02 -15.20 -12.41
CA ASP A 62 2.55 -16.25 -11.50
C ASP A 62 3.67 -17.09 -10.87
N LEU A 63 4.77 -16.43 -10.48
CA LEU A 63 5.85 -17.08 -9.75
C LEU A 63 5.37 -17.38 -8.32
N PRO A 64 5.47 -18.64 -7.84
CA PRO A 64 5.00 -19.01 -6.52
C PRO A 64 5.98 -18.59 -5.42
N TYR A 65 5.48 -17.90 -4.39
CA TYR A 65 6.22 -17.70 -3.14
C TYR A 65 5.71 -18.57 -1.99
N GLY A 66 4.63 -19.31 -2.22
CA GLY A 66 4.02 -20.21 -1.24
C GLY A 66 3.06 -21.20 -1.90
N PRO A 67 2.56 -22.20 -1.13
CA PRO A 67 1.77 -23.30 -1.66
C PRO A 67 0.37 -22.88 -2.12
N ASN A 68 -0.20 -21.81 -1.57
CA ASN A 68 -1.55 -21.38 -1.93
C ASN A 68 -1.58 -20.81 -3.37
N PRO A 69 -2.62 -21.07 -4.18
CA PRO A 69 -2.73 -20.53 -5.54
C PRO A 69 -2.66 -19.00 -5.63
N ARG A 70 -3.02 -18.28 -4.56
CA ARG A 70 -2.92 -16.81 -4.51
C ARG A 70 -1.55 -16.31 -4.07
N GLN A 71 -0.68 -17.15 -3.51
CA GLN A 71 0.67 -16.74 -3.12
C GLN A 71 1.56 -16.66 -4.37
N ARG A 72 1.38 -15.61 -5.17
CA ARG A 72 1.97 -15.42 -6.50
C ARG A 72 2.53 -14.01 -6.67
N VAL A 73 3.65 -13.91 -7.39
CA VAL A 73 4.28 -12.65 -7.79
C VAL A 73 4.39 -12.58 -9.31
N ASP A 74 4.08 -11.41 -9.88
CA ASP A 74 4.49 -11.06 -11.24
C ASP A 74 5.70 -10.14 -11.18
N LEU A 75 6.72 -10.41 -11.99
CA LEU A 75 7.92 -9.60 -12.13
C LEU A 75 7.98 -8.94 -13.50
N PHE A 76 8.30 -7.66 -13.53
CA PHE A 76 8.58 -6.85 -14.71
C PHE A 76 10.04 -6.34 -14.59
N PRO A 77 11.02 -7.10 -15.11
CA PRO A 77 12.43 -6.76 -14.96
C PRO A 77 12.81 -5.52 -15.76
N ALA A 78 13.56 -4.62 -15.12
CA ALA A 78 14.27 -3.55 -15.82
C ALA A 78 15.70 -3.98 -16.16
N LYS A 79 16.25 -3.47 -17.26
CA LYS A 79 17.57 -3.90 -17.76
C LYS A 79 18.68 -3.58 -16.75
N ALA A 80 19.42 -4.62 -16.33
CA ALA A 80 20.56 -4.51 -15.41
C ALA A 80 20.25 -3.72 -14.12
N SER A 81 19.02 -3.83 -13.62
CA SER A 81 18.56 -3.07 -12.46
C SER A 81 18.87 -3.79 -11.16
N GLU A 82 19.32 -3.03 -10.17
CA GLU A 82 19.47 -3.45 -8.77
C GLU A 82 18.36 -2.90 -7.86
N ARG A 83 17.40 -2.17 -8.46
CA ARG A 83 16.31 -1.46 -7.79
C ARG A 83 14.99 -2.18 -8.11
N LEU A 84 14.21 -2.44 -7.07
CA LEU A 84 12.94 -3.13 -7.20
C LEU A 84 11.84 -2.39 -6.44
N LEU A 85 10.76 -2.04 -7.14
CA LEU A 85 9.52 -1.61 -6.53
C LEU A 85 8.59 -2.81 -6.33
N VAL A 86 8.28 -3.14 -5.09
CA VAL A 86 7.27 -4.15 -4.74
C VAL A 86 5.94 -3.44 -4.51
N PHE A 87 4.88 -3.90 -5.16
CA PHE A 87 3.54 -3.33 -5.01
C PHE A 87 2.54 -4.34 -4.43
N LEU A 88 1.91 -3.94 -3.32
CA LEU A 88 0.86 -4.67 -2.61
C LEU A 88 -0.49 -4.03 -2.95
N HIS A 89 -1.41 -4.79 -3.56
CA HIS A 89 -2.67 -4.23 -4.04
C HIS A 89 -3.67 -3.89 -2.91
N GLY A 90 -4.76 -3.20 -3.26
CA GLY A 90 -5.86 -2.88 -2.35
C GLY A 90 -6.96 -3.94 -2.33
N GLY A 91 -8.20 -3.51 -2.11
CA GLY A 91 -9.38 -4.39 -2.17
C GLY A 91 -9.84 -4.93 -0.82
N TYR A 92 -9.57 -4.19 0.26
CA TYR A 92 -10.04 -4.51 1.61
C TYR A 92 -9.67 -5.93 2.07
N TRP A 93 -8.49 -6.44 1.71
CA TRP A 93 -8.05 -7.80 2.03
C TRP A 93 -8.98 -8.94 1.59
N ARG A 94 -10.04 -8.64 0.83
CA ARG A 94 -11.11 -9.57 0.44
C ARG A 94 -11.37 -9.62 -1.05
N GLY A 95 -10.61 -8.87 -1.85
CA GLY A 95 -10.80 -8.84 -3.29
C GLY A 95 -9.63 -8.27 -4.06
N LEU A 96 -9.85 -8.17 -5.38
CA LEU A 96 -8.89 -7.78 -6.41
C LEU A 96 -7.77 -8.81 -6.63
N ASP A 97 -6.93 -8.51 -7.62
CA ASP A 97 -5.84 -9.36 -8.08
C ASP A 97 -4.70 -8.50 -8.66
N LYS A 98 -3.45 -8.91 -8.45
CA LYS A 98 -2.22 -8.28 -8.96
C LYS A 98 -2.28 -8.03 -10.47
N ARG A 99 -3.02 -8.85 -11.22
CA ARG A 99 -3.21 -8.68 -12.68
C ARG A 99 -3.85 -7.34 -13.03
N MET A 100 -4.54 -6.67 -12.12
CA MET A 100 -5.16 -5.37 -12.38
C MET A 100 -4.15 -4.21 -12.28
N PHE A 101 -2.90 -4.48 -11.87
CA PHE A 101 -1.94 -3.44 -11.49
C PHE A 101 -0.66 -3.46 -12.34
N ALA A 102 -0.57 -4.29 -13.39
CA ALA A 102 0.57 -4.28 -14.31
C ALA A 102 0.74 -2.93 -15.03
N ARG A 103 -0.34 -2.16 -15.17
CA ARG A 103 -0.29 -0.77 -15.65
C ARG A 103 0.65 0.15 -14.86
N LEU A 104 1.07 -0.22 -13.65
CA LEU A 104 2.04 0.55 -12.87
C LEU A 104 3.47 0.35 -13.38
N ALA A 105 3.80 -0.79 -13.99
CA ALA A 105 5.17 -1.16 -14.34
C ALA A 105 5.89 -0.28 -15.38
N PRO A 106 5.25 0.22 -16.45
CA PRO A 106 5.98 0.83 -17.57
C PRO A 106 6.87 2.02 -17.21
N SER A 107 6.38 2.95 -16.37
CA SER A 107 7.14 4.14 -15.98
C SER A 107 8.39 3.77 -15.19
N TRP A 108 8.26 2.90 -14.18
CA TRP A 108 9.35 2.40 -13.35
C TRP A 108 10.37 1.59 -14.14
N VAL A 109 9.92 0.68 -15.00
CA VAL A 109 10.81 -0.13 -15.84
C VAL A 109 11.65 0.76 -16.75
N ALA A 110 11.03 1.80 -17.32
CA ALA A 110 11.73 2.78 -18.14
C ALA A 110 12.65 3.72 -17.34
N GLU A 111 12.61 3.70 -16.00
CA GLU A 111 13.58 4.37 -15.10
C GLU A 111 14.68 3.43 -14.60
N GLY A 112 14.73 2.20 -15.13
CA GLY A 112 15.68 1.21 -14.67
C GLY A 112 15.32 0.64 -13.30
N ILE A 113 14.04 0.62 -12.92
CA ILE A 113 13.53 0.03 -11.68
C ILE A 113 12.63 -1.14 -12.06
N SER A 114 12.98 -2.33 -11.59
CA SER A 114 12.13 -3.51 -11.77
C SER A 114 10.85 -3.36 -10.94
N VAL A 115 9.77 -4.03 -11.34
CA VAL A 115 8.50 -4.02 -10.57
C VAL A 115 8.07 -5.44 -10.21
N ALA A 116 7.67 -5.66 -8.96
CA ALA A 116 7.05 -6.88 -8.48
C ALA A 116 5.61 -6.59 -8.03
N LEU A 117 4.62 -7.32 -8.57
CA LEU A 117 3.23 -7.22 -8.15
C LEU A 117 2.83 -8.47 -7.39
N VAL A 118 2.28 -8.30 -6.19
CA VAL A 118 2.05 -9.41 -5.26
C VAL A 118 0.56 -9.67 -5.12
N ASN A 119 0.16 -10.93 -5.29
CA ASN A 119 -1.09 -11.46 -4.76
C ASN A 119 -0.84 -12.08 -3.38
N TYR A 120 -1.86 -12.08 -2.54
CA TYR A 120 -1.88 -12.75 -1.25
C TYR A 120 -3.25 -13.42 -1.04
N ARG A 121 -3.37 -14.31 -0.04
CA ARG A 121 -4.65 -14.93 0.33
C ARG A 121 -5.66 -13.86 0.75
N LEU A 122 -6.96 -14.16 0.74
CA LEU A 122 -8.00 -13.17 1.00
C LEU A 122 -8.96 -13.65 2.09
N CYS A 123 -9.54 -12.70 2.83
CA CYS A 123 -10.70 -12.94 3.66
C CYS A 123 -11.91 -13.36 2.79
N PRO A 124 -12.82 -14.20 3.30
CA PRO A 124 -12.82 -14.82 4.64
C PRO A 124 -12.06 -16.15 4.73
N ALA A 125 -11.35 -16.56 3.67
CA ALA A 125 -10.62 -17.84 3.65
C ALA A 125 -9.44 -17.87 4.64
N VAL A 126 -8.88 -16.69 4.95
CA VAL A 126 -7.87 -16.47 5.98
C VAL A 126 -8.17 -15.16 6.74
N GLY A 127 -7.53 -14.95 7.90
CA GLY A 127 -7.60 -13.69 8.62
C GLY A 127 -6.64 -12.64 8.05
N ILE A 128 -6.83 -11.36 8.40
CA ILE A 128 -5.92 -10.28 7.94
C ILE A 128 -4.49 -10.49 8.46
N ALA A 129 -4.31 -11.09 9.65
CA ALA A 129 -2.99 -11.44 10.17
C ALA A 129 -2.25 -12.43 9.25
N ASP A 130 -2.92 -13.46 8.74
CA ASP A 130 -2.34 -14.39 7.75
C ASP A 130 -1.93 -13.68 6.45
N ILE A 131 -2.63 -12.58 6.10
CA ILE A 131 -2.33 -11.77 4.91
C ILE A 131 -1.10 -10.89 5.14
N VAL A 132 -0.89 -10.42 6.38
CA VAL A 132 0.37 -9.78 6.78
C VAL A 132 1.52 -10.77 6.64
N ASP A 133 1.36 -12.01 7.12
CA ASP A 133 2.37 -13.06 6.96
C ASP A 133 2.65 -13.37 5.48
N ASP A 134 1.61 -13.40 4.64
CA ASP A 134 1.75 -13.56 3.19
C ASP A 134 2.56 -12.43 2.55
N ALA A 135 2.37 -11.18 2.99
CA ALA A 135 3.09 -10.02 2.46
C ALA A 135 4.59 -10.07 2.83
N ILE A 136 4.90 -10.45 4.07
CA ILE A 136 6.28 -10.66 4.54
C ILE A 136 6.92 -11.84 3.79
N ALA A 137 6.20 -12.95 3.64
CA ALA A 137 6.68 -14.12 2.89
C ALA A 137 6.96 -13.79 1.42
N ALA A 138 6.09 -13.00 0.77
CA ALA A 138 6.31 -12.52 -0.58
C ALA A 138 7.56 -11.64 -0.67
N LEU A 139 7.76 -10.70 0.28
CA LEU A 139 8.93 -9.84 0.29
C LEU A 139 10.23 -10.64 0.50
N ASN A 140 10.23 -11.63 1.39
CA ASN A 140 11.35 -12.56 1.57
C ASN A 140 11.68 -13.30 0.28
N TRP A 141 10.65 -13.87 -0.37
CA TRP A 141 10.83 -14.58 -1.62
C TRP A 141 11.36 -13.66 -2.72
N ILE A 142 10.82 -12.46 -2.84
CA ILE A 142 11.24 -11.45 -3.81
C ILE A 142 12.72 -11.08 -3.60
N ALA A 143 13.12 -10.78 -2.36
CA ALA A 143 14.48 -10.39 -2.05
C ALA A 143 15.52 -11.48 -2.37
N ILE A 144 15.13 -12.76 -2.33
CA ILE A 144 16.01 -13.90 -2.57
C ILE A 144 15.96 -14.34 -4.04
N HIS A 145 14.78 -14.39 -4.65
CA HIS A 145 14.55 -15.08 -5.92
C HIS A 145 14.30 -14.14 -7.11
N ALA A 146 13.88 -12.88 -6.91
CA ALA A 146 13.71 -11.96 -8.05
C ALA A 146 14.98 -11.79 -8.91
N PRO A 147 16.22 -11.79 -8.35
CA PRO A 147 17.44 -11.67 -9.15
C PRO A 147 17.62 -12.78 -10.21
N VAL A 148 17.23 -14.04 -9.90
CA VAL A 148 17.34 -15.14 -10.89
C VAL A 148 16.33 -14.99 -12.04
N HIS A 149 15.34 -14.12 -11.88
CA HIS A 149 14.37 -13.75 -12.89
C HIS A 149 14.71 -12.42 -13.59
N GLY A 150 15.91 -11.87 -13.37
CA GLY A 150 16.40 -10.64 -13.99
C GLY A 150 15.99 -9.35 -13.28
N ALA A 151 15.29 -9.44 -12.15
CA ALA A 151 14.87 -8.30 -11.35
C ALA A 151 15.75 -8.18 -10.10
N GLY A 152 16.84 -7.41 -10.17
CA GLY A 152 17.74 -7.22 -9.05
C GLY A 152 17.04 -6.50 -7.90
N ALA A 153 17.31 -6.95 -6.68
CA ALA A 153 16.58 -6.56 -5.48
C ALA A 153 17.52 -6.02 -4.38
N ARG A 154 18.71 -5.50 -4.72
CA ARG A 154 19.63 -4.95 -3.71
C ARG A 154 19.08 -3.74 -2.99
N ARG A 155 18.21 -2.97 -3.68
CA ARG A 155 17.50 -1.83 -3.10
C ARG A 155 16.01 -1.95 -3.40
N ILE A 156 15.20 -2.15 -2.35
CA ILE A 156 13.78 -2.46 -2.45
C ILE A 156 12.96 -1.30 -1.89
N VAL A 157 12.00 -0.80 -2.66
CA VAL A 157 10.94 0.07 -2.13
C VAL A 157 9.65 -0.73 -2.12
N VAL A 158 8.91 -0.67 -1.01
CA VAL A 158 7.63 -1.38 -0.87
C VAL A 158 6.50 -0.36 -0.89
N ALA A 159 5.70 -0.38 -1.95
CA ALA A 159 4.51 0.44 -2.10
C ALA A 159 3.24 -0.40 -1.93
N GLY A 160 2.16 0.24 -1.52
CA GLY A 160 0.88 -0.44 -1.43
C GLY A 160 -0.28 0.52 -1.32
N HIS A 161 -1.42 0.11 -1.85
CA HIS A 161 -2.63 0.93 -1.91
C HIS A 161 -3.73 0.37 -1.04
N SER A 162 -4.42 1.23 -0.29
CA SER A 162 -5.56 0.83 0.53
C SER A 162 -5.17 -0.25 1.55
N ALA A 163 -5.80 -1.42 1.48
CA ALA A 163 -5.37 -2.62 2.22
C ALA A 163 -3.87 -2.94 2.04
N GLY A 164 -3.29 -2.71 0.87
CA GLY A 164 -1.85 -2.86 0.64
C GLY A 164 -1.00 -1.77 1.31
N GLY A 165 -1.55 -0.57 1.50
CA GLY A 165 -0.90 0.50 2.28
C GLY A 165 -0.77 0.11 3.76
N HIS A 166 -1.80 -0.55 4.32
CA HIS A 166 -1.69 -1.21 5.62
C HIS A 166 -0.58 -2.27 5.63
N LEU A 167 -0.51 -3.13 4.60
CA LEU A 167 0.52 -4.18 4.54
C LEU A 167 1.95 -3.60 4.48
N VAL A 168 2.15 -2.46 3.81
CA VAL A 168 3.43 -1.72 3.87
C VAL A 168 3.76 -1.34 5.30
N GLY A 169 2.81 -0.73 6.02
CA GLY A 169 2.99 -0.41 7.44
C GLY A 169 3.28 -1.65 8.27
N ALA A 170 2.54 -2.74 8.07
CA ALA A 170 2.72 -3.98 8.82
C ALA A 170 4.11 -4.60 8.60
N ILE A 171 4.63 -4.56 7.36
CA ILE A 171 6.02 -4.94 7.05
C ILE A 171 7.00 -4.06 7.84
N PHE A 172 6.81 -2.74 7.83
CA PHE A 172 7.68 -1.80 8.56
C PHE A 172 7.65 -2.00 10.08
N ALA A 173 6.55 -2.47 10.64
CA ALA A 173 6.40 -2.76 12.07
C ALA A 173 6.73 -4.22 12.46
N ALA A 174 7.00 -5.11 11.50
CA ALA A 174 7.28 -6.52 11.77
C ALA A 174 8.62 -6.69 12.52
N SER A 175 8.78 -7.76 13.29
CA SER A 175 10.08 -8.05 13.91
C SER A 175 11.15 -8.27 12.84
N ARG A 176 12.39 -7.83 13.10
CA ARG A 176 13.49 -8.00 12.13
C ARG A 176 13.77 -9.47 11.82
N GLU A 177 13.43 -10.39 12.73
CA GLU A 177 13.56 -11.84 12.57
C GLU A 177 12.56 -12.45 11.57
N CYS A 178 11.51 -11.71 11.20
CA CYS A 178 10.58 -12.13 10.16
C CYS A 178 11.19 -12.06 8.76
N PHE A 179 12.34 -11.39 8.59
CA PHE A 179 13.00 -11.24 7.30
C PHE A 179 14.12 -12.27 7.10
N ALA A 180 14.03 -13.00 5.99
CA ALA A 180 15.03 -14.00 5.57
C ALA A 180 16.20 -13.38 4.77
N PHE A 181 16.28 -12.05 4.75
CA PHE A 181 17.31 -11.24 4.09
C PHE A 181 17.63 -10.03 4.96
N ASP A 182 18.73 -9.33 4.68
CA ASP A 182 19.07 -8.10 5.40
C ASP A 182 18.01 -7.00 5.18
N PRO A 183 17.25 -6.61 6.22
CA PRO A 183 16.21 -5.58 6.09
C PRO A 183 16.75 -4.21 5.67
N ALA A 184 18.06 -3.96 5.78
CA ALA A 184 18.69 -2.73 5.28
C ALA A 184 18.58 -2.59 3.75
N ARG A 185 18.24 -3.67 3.02
CA ARG A 185 17.90 -3.61 1.59
C ARG A 185 16.58 -2.91 1.32
N ILE A 186 15.68 -2.79 2.31
CA ILE A 186 14.45 -2.01 2.19
C ILE A 186 14.85 -0.53 2.30
N ALA A 187 14.78 0.19 1.20
CA ALA A 187 15.20 1.57 1.08
C ALA A 187 14.08 2.58 1.33
N GLY A 188 12.84 2.14 1.33
CA GLY A 188 11.71 2.96 1.73
C GLY A 188 10.37 2.26 1.57
N GLY A 189 9.34 2.88 2.12
CA GLY A 189 7.97 2.43 2.02
C GLY A 189 7.04 3.52 1.51
N VAL A 190 6.00 3.13 0.78
CA VAL A 190 5.02 4.05 0.20
C VAL A 190 3.61 3.55 0.51
N PRO A 191 3.13 3.75 1.74
CA PRO A 191 1.75 3.43 2.10
C PRO A 191 0.82 4.50 1.52
N ILE A 192 -0.05 4.09 0.59
CA ILE A 192 -0.96 4.98 -0.15
C ILE A 192 -2.38 4.69 0.32
N SER A 193 -3.02 5.69 0.92
CA SER A 193 -4.43 5.63 1.34
C SER A 193 -4.72 4.42 2.22
N GLY A 194 -3.81 4.08 3.14
CA GLY A 194 -3.91 2.88 3.97
C GLY A 194 -4.77 3.08 5.22
N LEU A 195 -5.04 1.96 5.89
CA LEU A 195 -5.69 1.93 7.20
C LEU A 195 -4.65 1.51 8.25
N PHE A 196 -4.52 2.28 9.32
CA PHE A 196 -3.51 2.15 10.37
C PHE A 196 -4.12 2.18 11.79
N ASP A 197 -5.41 2.52 11.89
CA ASP A 197 -6.28 2.43 13.04
C ASP A 197 -7.49 1.56 12.66
N PHE A 198 -7.49 0.35 13.17
CA PHE A 198 -8.47 -0.70 12.96
C PHE A 198 -9.58 -0.66 14.01
N SER A 199 -9.51 0.23 15.01
CA SER A 199 -10.54 0.30 16.06
C SER A 199 -11.98 0.43 15.53
N PRO A 200 -12.27 1.11 14.39
CA PRO A 200 -13.62 1.19 13.83
C PRO A 200 -13.99 0.02 12.90
N MET A 201 -13.02 -0.81 12.50
CA MET A 201 -13.20 -1.89 11.53
C MET A 201 -14.23 -2.94 11.94
N PRO A 202 -14.39 -3.31 13.23
CA PRO A 202 -15.45 -4.23 13.64
C PRO A 202 -16.88 -3.75 13.31
N LEU A 203 -17.08 -2.44 13.14
CA LEU A 203 -18.37 -1.81 12.84
C LEU A 203 -18.62 -1.64 11.34
N PHE A 204 -17.59 -1.79 10.51
CA PHE A 204 -17.71 -1.68 9.06
C PHE A 204 -18.41 -2.91 8.47
N SER A 205 -19.27 -2.73 7.46
CA SER A 205 -20.01 -3.85 6.84
C SER A 205 -19.09 -4.94 6.27
N GLY A 206 -17.88 -4.58 5.82
CA GLY A 206 -16.86 -5.52 5.37
C GLY A 206 -16.40 -6.52 6.44
N ASN A 207 -16.65 -6.25 7.72
CA ASN A 207 -16.29 -7.13 8.82
C ASN A 207 -17.00 -8.50 8.78
N ALA A 208 -18.07 -8.64 8.00
CA ALA A 208 -18.66 -9.93 7.68
C ALA A 208 -17.63 -10.92 7.10
N ASP A 209 -16.64 -10.42 6.36
CA ASP A 209 -15.54 -11.23 5.83
C ASP A 209 -14.31 -11.21 6.73
N PHE A 210 -13.97 -10.07 7.33
CA PHE A 210 -12.75 -9.92 8.14
C PHE A 210 -12.84 -10.67 9.47
N ARG A 211 -14.04 -10.77 10.03
CA ARG A 211 -14.36 -11.41 11.32
C ARG A 211 -13.53 -10.88 12.48
N LEU A 212 -13.29 -9.56 12.49
CA LEU A 212 -12.58 -8.88 13.56
C LEU A 212 -13.52 -8.63 14.74
N ASP A 213 -12.98 -8.89 15.92
CA ASP A 213 -13.42 -8.35 17.20
C ASP A 213 -12.47 -7.23 17.66
N ALA A 214 -12.73 -6.66 18.84
CA ALA A 214 -11.89 -5.58 19.38
C ALA A 214 -10.43 -6.02 19.64
N ALA A 215 -10.19 -7.30 19.96
CA ALA A 215 -8.86 -7.80 20.28
C ALA A 215 -8.02 -8.00 19.01
N SER A 216 -8.59 -8.66 18.01
CA SER A 216 -7.97 -8.89 16.69
C SER A 216 -7.81 -7.60 15.90
N ALA A 217 -8.74 -6.64 15.98
CA ALA A 217 -8.57 -5.29 15.43
C ALA A 217 -7.37 -4.58 16.06
N ARG A 218 -7.26 -4.58 17.40
CA ARG A 218 -6.12 -4.00 18.13
C ARG A 218 -4.79 -4.66 17.75
N ALA A 219 -4.80 -5.98 17.48
CA ALA A 219 -3.63 -6.70 17.02
C ALA A 219 -3.20 -6.33 15.59
N LEU A 220 -4.02 -5.59 14.83
CA LEU A 220 -3.71 -5.07 13.50
C LEU A 220 -3.45 -3.55 13.49
N ASP A 221 -3.69 -2.86 14.61
CA ASP A 221 -3.37 -1.44 14.76
C ASP A 221 -1.86 -1.20 14.59
N LEU A 222 -1.52 -0.20 13.78
CA LEU A 222 -0.14 0.17 13.47
C LEU A 222 0.27 1.53 14.04
N HIS A 223 -0.69 2.44 14.25
CA HIS A 223 -0.40 3.80 14.69
C HIS A 223 0.29 3.90 16.07
N ASP A 224 0.14 2.90 16.94
CA ASP A 224 0.81 2.84 18.25
C ASP A 224 2.07 1.97 18.25
N ARG A 225 2.38 1.31 17.12
CA ARG A 225 3.60 0.52 16.97
C ARG A 225 4.78 1.41 16.59
N ARG A 226 5.98 0.91 16.86
CA ARG A 226 7.22 1.50 16.34
C ARG A 226 7.69 0.69 15.12
N PRO A 227 8.01 1.35 14.00
CA PRO A 227 8.66 0.68 12.88
C PRO A 227 10.03 0.14 13.29
N THR A 228 10.35 -1.07 12.84
CA THR A 228 11.63 -1.78 13.07
C THR A 228 12.59 -1.64 11.90
N ILE A 229 12.06 -1.32 10.72
CA ILE A 229 12.82 -0.93 9.52
C ILE A 229 13.11 0.57 9.61
N GLU A 230 14.39 0.93 9.43
CA GLU A 230 14.85 2.32 9.62
C GLU A 230 14.59 3.24 8.43
N ALA A 231 14.20 2.66 7.28
CA ALA A 231 14.03 3.36 6.04
C ALA A 231 12.87 4.40 6.08
N PRO A 232 12.95 5.48 5.29
CA PRO A 232 11.90 6.50 5.24
C PRO A 232 10.61 5.99 4.60
N LEU A 233 9.50 6.63 4.98
CA LEU A 233 8.16 6.38 4.44
C LEU A 233 7.62 7.62 3.74
N ALA A 234 7.25 7.48 2.47
CA ALA A 234 6.48 8.46 1.72
C ALA A 234 4.98 8.12 1.84
N VAL A 235 4.36 8.51 2.95
CA VAL A 235 2.92 8.31 3.17
C VAL A 235 2.14 9.20 2.21
N ALA A 236 1.11 8.67 1.55
CA ALA A 236 0.31 9.43 0.59
C ALA A 236 -1.19 9.15 0.73
N VAL A 237 -2.01 10.08 0.28
CA VAL A 237 -3.48 9.96 0.26
C VAL A 237 -4.05 10.91 -0.80
N GLY A 238 -5.14 10.52 -1.45
CA GLY A 238 -5.90 11.41 -2.31
C GLY A 238 -6.56 12.54 -1.52
N GLY A 239 -6.54 13.75 -2.06
CA GLY A 239 -7.14 14.93 -1.45
C GLY A 239 -8.68 14.91 -1.45
N ASP A 240 -9.27 14.11 -2.33
CA ASP A 240 -10.73 13.95 -2.48
C ASP A 240 -11.21 12.61 -1.87
N GLU A 241 -10.40 12.01 -0.98
CA GLU A 241 -10.82 10.87 -0.17
C GLU A 241 -11.64 11.30 1.06
N SER A 242 -12.22 10.32 1.76
CA SER A 242 -12.94 10.59 3.00
C SER A 242 -12.05 11.21 4.07
N GLY A 243 -12.67 11.86 5.05
CA GLY A 243 -11.96 12.44 6.18
C GLY A 243 -11.14 11.39 6.91
N GLU A 244 -11.62 10.16 6.99
CA GLU A 244 -10.95 9.08 7.69
C GLU A 244 -9.69 8.57 6.99
N PHE A 245 -9.68 8.39 5.66
CA PHE A 245 -8.44 8.01 4.96
C PHE A 245 -7.36 9.10 5.08
N ILE A 246 -7.76 10.37 5.03
CA ILE A 246 -6.84 11.50 5.25
C ILE A 246 -6.34 11.51 6.70
N ARG A 247 -7.23 11.33 7.68
CA ARG A 247 -6.90 11.28 9.12
C ARG A 247 -5.94 10.15 9.42
N GLN A 248 -6.19 8.93 8.92
CA GLN A 248 -5.35 7.78 9.18
C GLN A 248 -3.96 7.93 8.55
N SER A 249 -3.84 8.45 7.33
CA SER A 249 -2.54 8.74 6.73
C SER A 249 -1.75 9.79 7.52
N ARG A 250 -2.42 10.82 8.07
CA ARG A 250 -1.78 11.79 8.98
C ARG A 250 -1.37 11.14 10.30
N LEU A 251 -2.26 10.33 10.89
CA LEU A 251 -2.02 9.62 12.13
C LEU A 251 -0.75 8.75 12.04
N LEU A 252 -0.61 7.95 10.99
CA LEU A 252 0.60 7.16 10.79
C LEU A 252 1.83 8.06 10.67
N ALA A 253 1.77 9.09 9.82
CA ALA A 253 2.90 9.99 9.58
C ALA A 253 3.38 10.68 10.87
N ASP A 254 2.45 11.14 11.71
CA ASP A 254 2.75 11.83 12.96
C ASP A 254 3.31 10.85 14.01
N ARG A 255 2.70 9.66 14.14
CA ARG A 255 3.13 8.67 15.14
C ARG A 255 4.46 8.01 14.81
N TRP A 256 4.80 7.92 13.52
CA TRP A 256 6.04 7.33 13.03
C TRP A 256 7.09 8.36 12.62
N ALA A 257 6.92 9.61 13.01
CA ALA A 257 7.96 10.63 12.86
C ALA A 257 9.24 10.22 13.63
N PRO A 258 10.45 10.47 13.08
CA PRO A 258 10.72 11.24 11.86
C PRO A 258 10.78 10.41 10.57
N GLN A 259 10.56 9.09 10.62
CA GLN A 259 10.70 8.19 9.47
C GLN A 259 9.59 8.40 8.43
N ALA A 260 8.36 8.53 8.91
CA ALA A 260 7.26 9.07 8.13
C ALA A 260 7.16 10.57 8.41
N ARG A 261 6.94 11.37 7.38
CA ARG A 261 6.61 12.79 7.51
C ARG A 261 5.29 13.03 6.82
N GLY A 262 4.56 14.04 7.30
CA GLY A 262 3.17 14.34 6.97
C GLY A 262 2.78 13.94 5.54
N PRO A 263 1.61 13.30 5.36
CA PRO A 263 1.32 12.60 4.13
C PRO A 263 1.29 13.56 2.94
N LEU A 264 1.73 13.07 1.79
CA LEU A 264 1.47 13.70 0.49
C LEU A 264 -0.04 13.62 0.23
N VAL A 265 -0.74 14.71 0.52
CA VAL A 265 -2.15 14.88 0.16
C VAL A 265 -2.19 15.32 -1.30
N LEU A 266 -2.74 14.49 -2.18
CA LEU A 266 -2.70 14.66 -3.64
C LEU A 266 -4.03 15.25 -4.14
N PRO A 267 -4.10 16.57 -4.41
CA PRO A 267 -5.38 17.25 -4.70
C PRO A 267 -6.06 16.72 -5.96
N GLY A 268 -7.39 16.63 -5.96
CA GLY A 268 -8.16 16.18 -7.12
C GLY A 268 -8.12 14.66 -7.36
N LEU A 269 -7.42 13.90 -6.50
CA LEU A 269 -7.38 12.45 -6.56
C LEU A 269 -8.24 11.86 -5.43
N HIS A 270 -9.09 10.92 -5.78
CA HIS A 270 -9.88 10.10 -4.87
C HIS A 270 -9.24 8.72 -4.72
N HIS A 271 -9.86 7.84 -3.91
CA HIS A 271 -9.26 6.56 -3.50
C HIS A 271 -8.80 5.66 -4.66
N PHE A 272 -9.50 5.68 -5.80
CA PHE A 272 -9.07 4.92 -6.99
C PHE A 272 -8.08 5.70 -7.89
N SER A 273 -8.28 7.00 -8.15
CA SER A 273 -7.39 7.80 -9.01
C SER A 273 -6.03 8.11 -8.38
N VAL A 274 -5.89 8.02 -7.05
CA VAL A 274 -4.60 8.23 -6.35
C VAL A 274 -3.44 7.39 -6.91
N LEU A 275 -3.73 6.22 -7.49
CA LEU A 275 -2.73 5.36 -8.13
C LEU A 275 -2.14 5.93 -9.42
N GLU A 276 -2.79 6.91 -10.06
CA GLU A 276 -2.20 7.64 -11.20
C GLU A 276 -0.98 8.44 -10.75
N ALA A 277 -0.99 8.98 -9.52
CA ALA A 277 0.15 9.69 -8.96
C ALA A 277 1.38 8.80 -8.71
N LEU A 278 1.18 7.48 -8.54
CA LEU A 278 2.29 6.52 -8.47
C LEU A 278 2.74 6.07 -9.88
N ALA A 279 1.79 5.94 -10.81
CA ALA A 279 2.03 5.37 -12.13
C ALA A 279 2.70 6.34 -13.11
N GLU A 280 2.41 7.63 -13.00
CA GLU A 280 2.79 8.63 -14.00
C GLU A 280 4.00 9.45 -13.55
N ARG A 281 4.98 9.61 -14.44
CA ARG A 281 6.19 10.42 -14.19
C ARG A 281 5.83 11.89 -13.97
N GLY A 282 6.59 12.56 -13.10
CA GLY A 282 6.38 13.97 -12.76
C GLY A 282 5.20 14.23 -11.84
N GLN A 283 4.50 13.17 -11.39
CA GLN A 283 3.54 13.29 -10.31
C GLN A 283 4.27 13.31 -8.96
N PRO A 284 3.79 14.07 -7.95
CA PRO A 284 4.47 14.22 -6.68
C PRO A 284 4.79 12.89 -5.96
N LEU A 285 3.88 11.91 -6.04
CA LEU A 285 4.07 10.60 -5.41
C LEU A 285 5.09 9.73 -6.16
N HIS A 286 5.11 9.79 -7.48
CA HIS A 286 6.12 9.13 -8.31
C HIS A 286 7.51 9.66 -7.96
N ASP A 287 7.68 10.99 -7.95
CA ASP A 287 8.97 11.62 -7.66
C ASP A 287 9.43 11.34 -6.22
N ALA A 288 8.51 11.38 -5.24
CA ALA A 288 8.80 11.04 -3.85
C ALA A 288 9.20 9.57 -3.69
N THR A 289 8.56 8.66 -4.43
CA THR A 289 8.90 7.22 -4.44
C THR A 289 10.27 6.99 -5.08
N LEU A 290 10.57 7.67 -6.19
CA LEU A 290 11.87 7.61 -6.85
C LEU A 290 12.99 8.09 -5.93
N ALA A 291 12.74 9.09 -5.07
CA ALA A 291 13.73 9.61 -4.12
C ALA A 291 14.10 8.61 -2.99
N LEU A 292 13.32 7.54 -2.78
CA LEU A 292 13.68 6.43 -1.88
C LEU A 292 14.74 5.49 -2.52
N PHE A 293 14.79 5.53 -3.86
CA PHE A 293 15.87 5.19 -4.82
C PHE A 293 17.34 5.27 -4.46
#